data_AF-A0A3P8WIP1-F1
#
_entry.id   AF-A0A3P8WIP1-F1
#
_cell.length_a   1.000
_cell.length_b   1.000
_cell.length_c   1.000
_cell.angle_alpha   90.00
_cell.angle_beta   90.00
_cell.angle_gamma   90.00
#
_symmetry.space_group_name_H-M   'P 1'
#
loop_
_entity.id
_entity.type
_entity.pdbx_description
1 polymer ?
#
loop_
_entity_poly.entity_id
_entity_poly.type
_entity_poly.pdbx_seq_one_letter_code
_entity_poly.pdbx_strand_id
1 'polypeptide(L)' 'MAAQEPSPPPSLEGNKPGFPKKILANDLEDKHLCNSCQKILRRPLQAQCGHRFCSFCFNKIVR' A
#
# COMPACT_ATOMS: atom_id res chain seq x y z
N MET A 1 -0.84 -10.22 27.35
CA MET A 1 0.33 -10.06 26.46
C MET A 1 -0.21 -10.12 25.04
N ALA A 2 -0.10 -9.05 24.24
CA ALA A 2 -0.59 -9.06 22.87
C ALA A 2 0.31 -9.97 22.02
N ALA A 3 -0.27 -11.01 21.41
CA ALA A 3 0.44 -11.85 20.45
C ALA A 3 0.78 -11.00 19.23
N GLN A 4 2.07 -10.70 19.05
CA GLN A 4 2.55 -10.12 17.80
C GLN A 4 2.53 -11.23 16.78
N GLU A 5 1.56 -11.19 15.87
CA GLU A 5 1.53 -12.08 14.71
C GLU A 5 2.83 -11.84 13.92
N PRO A 6 3.61 -12.90 13.60
CA PRO A 6 4.86 -12.72 12.88
C PRO A 6 4.57 -12.06 11.52
N SER A 7 5.20 -10.91 11.30
CA SER A 7 5.14 -10.18 10.04
C SER A 7 5.44 -11.15 8.88
N PRO A 8 4.62 -11.21 7.82
CA PRO A 8 4.87 -12.11 6.70
C PRO A 8 6.24 -11.77 6.05
N PRO A 9 6.94 -12.76 5.47
CA PRO A 9 8.27 -12.55 4.92
C PRO A 9 8.24 -11.47 3.82
N PRO A 10 9.22 -10.55 3.80
CA PRO A 10 9.25 -9.37 2.91
C PRO A 10 9.25 -9.70 1.42
N SER A 11 9.60 -10.94 1.06
CA SER A 11 9.65 -11.45 -0.30
C SER A 11 8.24 -11.62 -0.91
N LEU A 12 7.24 -12.01 -0.11
CA LEU A 12 5.85 -12.20 -0.58
C LEU A 12 5.05 -10.90 -0.68
N GLU A 13 5.62 -9.79 -0.23
CA GLU A 13 4.91 -8.52 -0.15
C GLU A 13 4.89 -7.74 -1.46
N GLY A 14 5.85 -7.99 -2.36
CA GLY A 14 6.03 -7.23 -3.60
C GLY A 14 4.92 -7.42 -4.64
N ASN A 15 4.24 -8.57 -4.64
CA ASN A 15 3.18 -8.88 -5.61
C ASN A 15 1.76 -8.53 -5.11
N LYS A 16 1.63 -7.87 -3.95
CA LYS A 16 0.33 -7.58 -3.34
C LYS A 16 -0.04 -6.10 -3.52
N PRO A 17 -1.34 -5.77 -3.63
CA PRO A 17 -1.82 -4.39 -3.66
C PRO A 17 -1.67 -3.71 -2.28
N GLY A 18 -2.22 -2.50 -2.14
CA GLY A 18 -2.17 -1.73 -0.89
C GLY A 18 -2.69 -2.48 0.36
N PHE A 19 -2.26 -2.03 1.53
CA PHE A 19 -2.69 -2.59 2.82
C PHE A 19 -4.13 -2.18 3.17
N PRO A 20 -4.89 -3.03 3.88
CA PRO A 20 -6.26 -2.70 4.25
C PRO A 20 -6.30 -1.52 5.23
N LYS A 21 -7.25 -0.60 5.10
CA LYS A 21 -7.32 0.63 5.92
C LYS A 21 -7.33 0.39 7.45
N LYS A 22 -7.88 -0.77 7.87
CA LYS A 22 -8.05 -1.17 9.27
C LYS A 22 -6.77 -1.38 10.10
N ILE A 23 -5.56 -1.33 9.51
CA ILE A 23 -4.30 -1.41 10.28
C ILE A 23 -3.92 -0.10 10.97
N LEU A 24 -4.46 1.04 10.52
CA LEU A 24 -4.27 2.30 11.23
C LEU A 24 -5.49 2.56 12.12
N ALA A 25 -5.22 2.84 13.39
CA ALA A 25 -6.23 3.18 14.38
C ALA A 25 -6.73 4.63 14.26
N ASN A 26 -6.03 5.46 13.49
CA ASN A 26 -6.33 6.88 13.29
C ASN A 26 -6.96 7.14 11.91
N ASP A 27 -7.64 8.27 11.77
CA ASP A 27 -8.11 8.78 10.48
C ASP A 27 -6.99 8.77 9.43
N LEU A 28 -7.26 8.06 8.34
CA LEU A 28 -6.36 7.96 7.20
C LEU A 28 -6.57 9.15 6.29
N GLU A 29 -5.54 9.99 6.17
CA GLU A 29 -5.51 11.02 5.13
C GLU A 29 -5.36 10.40 3.74
N ASP A 30 -6.01 11.01 2.75
CA ASP A 30 -6.03 10.55 1.35
C ASP A 30 -4.62 10.40 0.74
N LYS A 31 -3.65 11.20 1.21
CA LYS A 31 -2.24 11.16 0.79
C LYS A 31 -1.52 9.82 1.06
N HIS A 32 -2.10 8.98 1.93
CA HIS A 32 -1.60 7.65 2.27
C HIS A 32 -2.25 6.54 1.45
N LEU A 33 -3.24 6.88 0.62
CA LEU A 33 -3.97 5.92 -0.20
C LEU A 33 -3.35 5.83 -1.60
N CYS A 34 -3.41 4.62 -2.15
CA CYS A 34 -3.09 4.37 -3.54
C CYS A 34 -4.22 4.88 -4.42
N ASN A 35 -3.91 5.76 -5.38
CA ASN A 35 -4.89 6.29 -6.34
C ASN A 35 -5.62 5.21 -7.16
N SER A 36 -5.05 4.01 -7.30
CA SER A 36 -5.66 2.90 -8.04
C SER A 36 -6.53 1.99 -7.17
N CYS A 37 -5.98 1.45 -6.07
CA CYS A 37 -6.68 0.44 -5.26
C CYS A 37 -7.36 1.00 -4.01
N GLN A 38 -7.25 2.31 -3.75
CA GLN A 38 -7.87 3.03 -2.63
C GLN A 38 -7.57 2.43 -1.25
N LYS A 39 -6.46 1.69 -1.16
CA LYS A 39 -5.89 1.07 0.04
C LYS A 39 -4.61 1.79 0.43
N ILE A 40 -4.13 1.59 1.65
CA ILE A 40 -2.89 2.20 2.12
C ILE A 40 -1.74 1.79 1.19
N LEU A 41 -0.90 2.76 0.83
CA LEU A 41 0.21 2.55 -0.09
C LEU A 41 1.15 1.44 0.39
N ARG A 42 1.33 0.42 -0.45
CA ARG A 42 2.36 -0.62 -0.27
C ARG A 42 3.49 -0.36 -1.26
N ARG A 43 4.70 -0.12 -0.75
CA ARG A 43 5.88 0.29 -1.56
C ARG A 43 5.49 1.44 -2.52
N PRO A 44 5.17 2.63 -1.98
CA PRO A 44 4.65 3.74 -2.78
C PRO A 44 5.59 4.15 -3.90
N LEU A 45 5.02 4.40 -5.07
CA LEU A 45 5.67 5.06 -6.20
C LEU A 45 4.89 6.34 -6.52
N GLN A 46 5.61 7.43 -6.80
CA GLN A 46 5.00 8.69 -7.22
C GLN A 46 5.16 8.85 -8.74
N ALA A 47 4.05 9.05 -9.44
CA ALA A 47 4.05 9.38 -10.84
C ALA A 47 4.53 10.83 -11.06
N GLN A 48 4.96 11.16 -12.27
CA GLN A 48 5.40 12.53 -12.60
C GLN A 48 4.30 13.58 -12.38
N CYS A 49 3.02 13.18 -12.47
CA CYS A 49 1.88 14.04 -12.15
C CYS A 49 1.63 14.22 -10.64
N GLY A 50 2.48 13.67 -9.77
CA GLY A 50 2.40 13.80 -8.31
C GLY A 50 1.55 12.74 -7.59
N HIS A 51 0.69 12.01 -8.31
CA HIS A 51 -0.15 10.95 -7.76
C HIS A 51 0.67 9.75 -7.27
N ARG A 52 0.21 9.11 -6.19
CA ARG A 52 0.90 7.98 -5.54
C ARG A 52 0.16 6.66 -5.77
N PHE A 53 0.94 5.62 -6.04
CA PHE A 53 0.45 4.28 -6.33
C PHE A 53 1.21 3.24 -5.53
N CYS A 54 0.57 2.10 -5.25
CA CYS A 54 1.27 0.93 -4.76
C CYS A 54 2.15 0.36 -5.89
N SER A 55 3.34 -0.17 -5.59
CA SER A 55 4.25 -0.70 -6.63
C SER A 55 3.56 -1.73 -7.54
N PHE A 56 2.77 -2.64 -6.96
CA PHE A 56 1.95 -3.59 -7.71
C PHE A 56 0.95 -2.90 -8.66
N CYS A 57 0.25 -1.89 -8.16
CA CYS A 57 -0.78 -1.14 -8.89
C CYS A 57 -0.16 -0.37 -10.05
N PHE A 58 0.97 0.30 -9.80
CA PHE A 58 1.69 1.07 -10.80
C PHE A 58 2.20 0.16 -11.92
N ASN A 59 2.82 -0.98 -11.58
CA ASN A 59 3.27 -1.95 -12.57
C ASN A 59 2.10 -2.52 -13.40
N LYS A 60 0.91 -2.66 -12.83
CA LYS A 60 -0.30 -3.13 -13.55
C LYS A 60 -0.92 -2.07 -14.49
N ILE A 61 -0.69 -0.79 -14.21
CA ILE A 61 -1.27 0.32 -15.00
C ILE A 61 -0.32 0.74 -16.12
N VAL A 62 0.98 0.75 -15.84
CA VAL A 62 2.01 1.30 -16.74
C VAL A 62 2.64 0.22 -17.63
N ARG A 63 2.56 -1.06 -17.24
CA ARG A 63 2.85 -2.19 -18.13
C ARG A 63 1.56 -2.81 -18.61
#